data_AF-A0A1H7LSK6-F1
#
_entry.id   AF-A0A1H7LSK6-F1
#
_cell.length_a   1.000
_cell.length_b   1.000
_cell.length_c   1.000
_cell.angle_alpha   90.00
_cell.angle_beta   90.00
_cell.angle_gamma   90.00
#
_symmetry.space_group_name_H-M   'P 1'
#
loop_
_entity.id
_entity.type
_entity.pdbx_description
1 polymer ?
#
loop_
_entity_poly.entity_id
_entity_poly.type
_entity_poly.pdbx_seq_one_letter_code
_entity_poly.pdbx_strand_id
1 'polypeptide(L)'
;MIAAIWRSFRRLPLRVQIWVAMILVSVNAASLLWWDAPMGAWVAGMAVGAMLLNGVLMLIERGFSRAMALPHVLIWTPLMALVIWLLSQHIATGYRRYLLVLLVVDGISLALDYADSWKWWKGDRRIA
;
A
#
# COMPACT_ATOMS: atom_id res chain seq x y z
N MET A 1 -6.00 -22.91 2.83
CA MET A 1 -5.43 -21.71 2.17
C MET A 1 -5.52 -20.47 3.05
N ILE A 2 -6.73 -19.98 3.35
CA ILE A 2 -6.94 -18.78 4.19
C ILE A 2 -6.31 -18.93 5.59
N ALA A 3 -6.44 -20.10 6.22
CA ALA A 3 -5.87 -20.37 7.55
C ALA A 3 -4.33 -20.40 7.62
N ALA A 4 -3.63 -20.51 6.49
CA ALA A 4 -2.16 -20.43 6.43
C ALA A 4 -1.70 -18.97 6.32
N ILE A 5 -2.37 -18.20 5.46
CA ILE A 5 -2.18 -16.74 5.34
C ILE A 5 -2.50 -16.05 6.66
N TRP A 6 -3.60 -16.43 7.31
CA TRP A 6 -3.96 -15.92 8.63
C TRP A 6 -2.92 -16.28 9.72
N ARG A 7 -2.24 -17.43 9.59
CA ARG A 7 -1.15 -17.81 10.50
C ARG A 7 0.13 -17.02 10.23
N SER A 8 0.50 -16.80 8.97
CA SER A 8 1.66 -15.98 8.59
C SER A 8 1.43 -14.51 8.98
N PHE A 9 0.24 -13.96 8.74
CA PHE A 9 -0.15 -12.63 9.21
C PHE A 9 -0.08 -12.53 10.74
N ARG A 10 -0.58 -13.52 11.48
CA ARG A 10 -0.49 -13.54 12.95
C ARG A 10 0.92 -13.72 13.50
N ARG A 11 1.89 -14.15 12.68
CA ARG A 11 3.31 -14.21 13.05
C ARG A 11 4.01 -12.85 12.94
N LEU A 12 3.43 -11.89 12.20
CA LEU A 12 3.94 -10.53 12.15
C LEU A 12 3.73 -9.85 13.51
N PRO A 13 4.58 -8.87 13.88
CA PRO A 13 4.35 -8.08 15.09
C PRO A 13 2.94 -7.47 15.08
N LEU A 14 2.24 -7.53 16.22
CA LEU A 14 0.86 -7.02 16.35
C LEU A 14 0.72 -5.57 15.86
N ARG A 15 1.77 -4.75 16.05
CA ARG A 15 1.84 -3.36 15.57
C ARG A 15 1.73 -3.26 14.05
N VAL A 16 2.39 -4.16 13.32
CA VAL A 16 2.35 -4.22 11.84
C VAL A 16 0.99 -4.71 11.37
N GLN A 17 0.40 -5.69 12.06
CA GLN A 17 -0.95 -6.18 11.75
C GLN A 17 -1.99 -5.06 11.88
N ILE A 18 -1.95 -4.30 12.98
CA ILE A 18 -2.84 -3.15 13.20
C ILE A 18 -2.57 -2.07 12.14
N TRP A 19 -1.31 -1.76 11.86
CA TRP A 19 -0.96 -0.77 10.84
C TRP A 19 -1.53 -1.12 9.47
N VAL A 20 -1.29 -2.33 8.99
CA VAL A 20 -1.75 -2.77 7.65
C VAL A 20 -3.28 -2.84 7.61
N ALA A 21 -3.92 -3.49 8.58
CA ALA A 21 -5.35 -3.75 8.53
C ALA A 21 -6.22 -2.53 8.86
N MET A 22 -5.80 -1.69 9.81
CA MET A 22 -6.63 -0.60 10.33
C MET A 22 -6.25 0.78 9.79
N ILE A 23 -5.00 0.96 9.35
CA ILE A 23 -4.53 2.27 8.86
C ILE A 23 -4.38 2.20 7.35
N LEU A 24 -3.48 1.34 6.85
CA LEU A 24 -3.15 1.29 5.43
C LEU A 24 -4.37 0.93 4.57
N VAL A 25 -5.07 -0.15 4.92
CA VAL A 25 -6.27 -0.59 4.19
C VAL A 25 -7.37 0.45 4.24
N SER A 26 -7.64 1.03 5.41
CA SER A 26 -8.71 1.99 5.59
C SER A 26 -8.44 3.32 4.87
N VAL A 27 -7.21 3.82 4.91
CA VAL A 27 -6.81 5.05 4.21
C VAL A 27 -6.87 4.84 2.70
N ASN A 28 -6.37 3.70 2.21
CA ASN A 28 -6.40 3.41 0.78
C ASN A 28 -7.81 3.10 0.28
N ALA A 29 -8.68 2.48 1.09
CA ALA A 29 -10.09 2.32 0.75
C ALA A 29 -10.83 3.67 0.75
N ALA A 30 -10.45 4.61 1.62
CA ALA A 30 -11.03 5.95 1.67
C ALA A 30 -10.76 6.75 0.38
N SER A 31 -9.78 6.36 -0.45
CA SER A 31 -9.58 6.92 -1.79
C SER A 31 -10.83 6.83 -2.67
N LEU A 32 -11.63 5.76 -2.50
CA LEU A 32 -12.85 5.53 -3.27
C LEU A 32 -13.92 6.58 -2.97
N LEU A 33 -13.89 7.20 -1.79
CA LEU A 33 -14.81 8.30 -1.44
C LEU A 33 -14.50 9.58 -2.22
N TRP A 34 -13.30 9.68 -2.80
CA TRP A 34 -12.85 10.81 -3.59
C TRP A 34 -12.84 10.50 -5.09
N TRP A 35 -13.66 9.55 -5.55
CA TRP A 35 -13.72 9.15 -6.95
C TRP A 35 -13.92 10.32 -7.91
N ASP A 36 -14.85 11.23 -7.58
CA ASP A 36 -15.20 12.40 -8.39
C ASP A 36 -14.23 13.58 -8.23
N ALA A 37 -13.20 13.44 -7.38
CA ALA A 37 -12.18 14.46 -7.21
C ALA A 37 -11.21 14.49 -8.42
N PRO A 38 -10.42 15.58 -8.60
CA PRO A 38 -9.41 15.64 -9.64
C PRO A 38 -8.43 14.46 -9.57
N MET A 39 -8.37 13.67 -10.64
CA MET A 39 -7.63 12.41 -10.72
C MET A 39 -7.97 11.39 -9.61
N GLY A 40 -9.13 11.52 -8.98
CA GLY A 40 -9.58 10.68 -7.87
C GLY A 40 -9.68 9.20 -8.25
N ALA A 41 -10.24 8.90 -9.43
CA ALA A 41 -10.28 7.55 -9.99
C ALA A 41 -8.88 6.93 -10.20
N TRP A 42 -7.88 7.74 -10.60
CA TRP A 42 -6.49 7.28 -10.75
C TRP A 42 -5.84 7.00 -9.40
N VAL A 43 -6.00 7.93 -8.44
CA VAL A 43 -5.52 7.76 -7.06
C VAL A 43 -6.14 6.50 -6.44
N ALA A 44 -7.45 6.32 -6.58
CA ALA A 44 -8.14 5.15 -6.04
C ALA A 44 -7.74 3.85 -6.73
N GLY A 45 -7.64 3.86 -8.06
CA GLY A 45 -7.20 2.72 -8.85
C GLY A 45 -5.79 2.25 -8.48
N MET A 46 -4.85 3.18 -8.28
CA MET A 46 -3.48 2.85 -7.88
C MET A 46 -3.38 2.42 -6.41
N ALA A 47 -4.06 3.13 -5.50
CA ALA A 47 -4.06 2.81 -4.07
C ALA A 47 -4.67 1.42 -3.81
N VAL A 48 -5.88 1.18 -4.32
CA VAL A 48 -6.61 -0.09 -4.13
C VAL A 48 -6.04 -1.19 -5.03
N GLY A 49 -5.64 -0.87 -6.26
CA GLY A 49 -5.11 -1.85 -7.21
C GLY A 49 -3.83 -2.53 -6.73
N ALA A 50 -2.89 -1.77 -6.16
CA ALA A 50 -1.68 -2.35 -5.58
C ALA A 50 -2.00 -3.28 -4.40
N MET A 51 -2.96 -2.90 -3.55
CA MET A 51 -3.40 -3.74 -2.45
C MET A 51 -4.07 -5.04 -2.93
N LEU A 52 -4.90 -4.96 -3.97
CA LEU A 52 -5.56 -6.13 -4.55
C LEU A 52 -4.54 -7.10 -5.14
N LEU A 53 -3.56 -6.59 -5.90
CA LEU A 53 -2.47 -7.40 -6.45
C LEU A 53 -1.68 -8.10 -5.34
N ASN A 54 -1.44 -7.41 -4.22
CA ASN A 54 -0.81 -8.03 -3.07
C ASN A 54 -1.68 -9.06 -2.36
N GLY A 55 -2.99 -8.82 -2.26
CA GLY A 55 -3.93 -9.84 -1.80
C GLY A 55 -3.88 -11.11 -2.65
N VAL A 56 -3.77 -10.97 -3.98
CA VAL A 56 -3.63 -12.10 -4.91
C VAL A 56 -2.28 -12.81 -4.72
N LEU A 57 -1.17 -12.09 -4.60
CA LEU A 57 0.14 -12.68 -4.32
C LEU A 57 0.17 -13.39 -2.98
N MET A 58 -0.50 -12.87 -1.95
CA MET A 58 -0.67 -13.56 -0.66
C MET A 58 -1.40 -14.90 -0.81
N LEU A 59 -2.38 -14.99 -1.71
CA LEU A 59 -3.09 -16.23 -2.00
C LEU A 59 -2.20 -17.25 -2.73
N ILE A 60 -1.35 -16.79 -3.65
CA ILE A 60 -0.45 -17.63 -4.44
C ILE A 60 0.75 -18.12 -3.60
N GLU A 61 1.44 -17.21 -2.91
CA GLU A 61 2.65 -17.50 -2.13
C GLU A 61 2.37 -18.03 -0.72
N ARG A 62 1.10 -18.05 -0.30
CA ARG A 62 0.60 -18.63 0.97
C ARG A 62 1.21 -18.04 2.25
N GLY A 63 1.81 -16.86 2.20
CA GLY A 63 2.38 -16.15 3.35
C GLY A 63 2.98 -14.81 2.94
N PHE A 64 3.32 -13.96 3.90
CA PHE A 64 3.99 -12.68 3.61
C PHE A 64 5.39 -12.96 3.06
N SER A 65 5.57 -12.73 1.77
CA SER A 65 6.86 -12.81 1.11
C SER A 65 7.35 -11.42 0.76
N ARG A 66 8.66 -11.28 0.61
CA ARG A 66 9.24 -10.01 0.16
C ARG A 66 8.91 -9.68 -1.29
N ALA A 67 8.35 -10.61 -2.07
CA ALA A 67 7.85 -10.33 -3.42
C ALA A 67 6.62 -9.40 -3.39
N MET A 68 5.90 -9.33 -2.27
CA MET A 68 4.76 -8.42 -2.08
C MET A 68 5.14 -6.93 -2.02
N ALA A 69 6.42 -6.65 -1.78
CA ALA A 69 6.90 -5.28 -1.84
C ALA A 69 7.03 -4.78 -3.30
N LEU A 70 7.16 -5.69 -4.29
CA LEU A 70 7.34 -5.29 -5.70
C LEU A 70 6.12 -4.58 -6.29
N PRO A 71 4.87 -5.07 -6.18
CA PRO A 71 3.70 -4.34 -6.67
C PRO A 71 3.49 -3.01 -5.96
N HIS A 72 3.73 -2.95 -4.64
CA HIS A 72 3.63 -1.70 -3.89
C HIS A 72 4.67 -0.69 -4.40
N VAL A 73 5.94 -1.07 -4.52
CA VAL A 73 6.97 -0.18 -5.03
C VAL A 73 6.65 0.27 -6.46
N LEU A 74 6.22 -0.63 -7.34
CA LEU A 74 5.96 -0.30 -8.73
C LEU A 74 4.74 0.63 -8.92
N ILE A 75 3.68 0.45 -8.13
CA ILE A 75 2.40 1.18 -8.29
C ILE A 75 2.31 2.39 -7.36
N TRP A 76 2.80 2.30 -6.13
CA TRP A 76 2.74 3.41 -5.19
C TRP A 76 3.80 4.47 -5.45
N THR A 77 4.96 4.14 -6.05
CA THR A 77 5.92 5.17 -6.45
C THR A 77 5.33 6.20 -7.42
N PRO A 78 4.68 5.81 -8.55
CA PRO A 78 3.99 6.77 -9.41
C PRO A 78 2.77 7.40 -8.73
N LEU A 79 2.08 6.69 -7.83
CA LEU A 79 1.02 7.28 -7.01
C LEU A 79 1.54 8.44 -6.15
N MET A 80 2.68 8.28 -5.48
CA MET A 80 3.28 9.35 -4.67
C MET A 80 3.63 10.57 -5.53
N ALA A 81 4.17 10.35 -6.73
CA ALA A 81 4.42 11.45 -7.67
C ALA A 81 3.13 12.16 -8.10
N LEU A 82 2.07 11.39 -8.40
CA LEU A 82 0.74 11.93 -8.72
C LEU A 82 0.16 12.74 -7.56
N VAL A 83 0.25 12.23 -6.33
CA VAL A 83 -0.24 12.90 -5.13
C VAL A 83 0.52 14.20 -4.87
N ILE A 84 1.85 14.20 -4.97
CA ILE A 84 2.67 15.41 -4.84
C ILE A 84 2.30 16.44 -5.90
N TRP A 85 2.11 15.99 -7.14
CA TRP A 85 1.67 16.87 -8.22
C TRP A 85 0.27 17.45 -7.93
N LEU A 86 -0.70 16.64 -7.51
CA LEU A 86 -2.04 17.11 -7.13
C LEU A 86 -2.02 18.11 -5.97
N LEU A 87 -1.14 17.92 -4.98
CA LEU A 87 -0.97 18.86 -3.86
C LEU A 87 -0.48 20.23 -4.32
N SER A 88 0.27 20.30 -5.42
CA SER A 88 0.69 21.57 -6.05
C SER A 88 -0.44 22.29 -6.78
N GLN A 89 -1.53 21.58 -7.10
CA GLN A 89 -2.68 22.14 -7.81
C GLN A 89 -3.70 22.77 -6.86
N HIS A 90 -4.61 23.56 -7.43
CA HIS A 90 -5.75 24.10 -6.70
C HIS A 90 -6.86 23.04 -6.59
N ILE A 91 -6.98 22.43 -5.41
CA ILE A 91 -7.93 21.37 -5.10
C ILE A 91 -8.71 21.69 -3.82
N ALA A 92 -9.87 21.06 -3.65
CA ALA A 92 -10.69 21.23 -2.45
C ALA A 92 -9.90 20.93 -1.16
N THR A 93 -10.10 21.73 -0.12
CA THR A 93 -9.35 21.61 1.15
C THR A 93 -9.51 20.22 1.80
N GLY A 94 -10.70 19.62 1.69
CA GLY A 94 -10.94 18.26 2.17
C GLY A 94 -10.09 17.22 1.45
N TYR A 95 -10.07 17.27 0.11
CA TYR A 95 -9.27 16.36 -0.71
C TYR A 95 -7.77 16.56 -0.48
N ARG A 96 -7.31 17.81 -0.35
CA ARG A 96 -5.90 18.10 0.01
C ARG A 96 -5.48 17.46 1.33
N ARG A 97 -6.31 17.56 2.37
CA ARG A 97 -6.02 16.95 3.69
C ARG A 97 -5.95 15.43 3.57
N TYR A 98 -6.89 14.83 2.83
CA TYR A 98 -6.88 13.40 2.56
C TYR A 98 -5.59 12.97 1.81
N LEU A 99 -5.21 13.69 0.75
CA LEU A 99 -3.99 13.41 -0.02
C LEU A 99 -2.72 13.53 0.83
N LEU A 100 -2.66 14.45 1.79
CA LEU A 100 -1.55 14.54 2.75
C LEU A 100 -1.49 13.30 3.66
N VAL A 101 -2.64 12.84 4.16
CA VAL A 101 -2.71 11.62 4.98
C VAL A 101 -2.27 10.40 4.15
N LEU A 102 -2.79 10.28 2.92
CA LEU A 102 -2.41 9.23 1.98
C LEU A 102 -0.91 9.25 1.71
N LEU A 103 -0.33 10.41 1.40
CA LEU A 103 1.10 10.59 1.15
C LEU A 103 1.96 10.13 2.34
N VAL A 104 1.56 10.47 3.57
CA VAL A 104 2.31 10.09 4.77
C VAL A 104 2.19 8.58 5.03
N VAL A 105 0.98 8.03 4.96
CA VAL A 105 0.71 6.62 5.26
C VAL A 105 1.34 5.69 4.21
N ASP A 106 1.11 5.96 2.93
CA ASP A 106 1.72 5.21 1.84
C ASP A 106 3.22 5.47 1.78
N GLY A 107 3.70 6.68 2.06
CA GLY A 107 5.13 6.98 2.09
C GLY A 107 5.89 6.21 3.16
N ILE A 108 5.34 6.11 4.39
CA ILE A 108 5.92 5.26 5.45
C ILE A 108 5.93 3.80 5.02
N SER A 109 4.83 3.33 4.46
CA SER A 109 4.68 1.92 4.06
C SER A 109 5.60 1.56 2.88
N LEU A 110 5.72 2.47 1.91
CA LEU A 110 6.61 2.36 0.77
C LEU A 110 8.09 2.36 1.18
N ALA A 111 8.47 3.15 2.18
CA ALA A 111 9.83 3.14 2.71
C ALA A 111 10.20 1.77 3.34
N LEU A 112 9.26 1.15 4.06
CA LEU A 112 9.43 -0.21 4.58
C LEU A 112 9.51 -1.23 3.44
N ASP A 113 8.64 -1.10 2.43
CA ASP A 113 8.63 -1.98 1.25
C ASP A 113 9.92 -1.85 0.42
N TYR A 114 10.51 -0.66 0.31
CA TYR A 114 11.82 -0.48 -0.32
C TYR A 114 12.92 -1.21 0.45
N ALA A 115 12.93 -1.11 1.78
CA ALA A 115 13.91 -1.80 2.62
C ALA A 115 13.80 -3.34 2.46
N ASP A 116 12.58 -3.86 2.35
CA ASP A 116 12.35 -5.29 2.17
C ASP A 116 12.59 -5.77 0.73
N SER A 117 12.26 -4.95 -0.27
CA SER A 117 12.62 -5.18 -1.68
C SER A 117 14.14 -5.23 -1.86
N TRP A 118 14.88 -4.34 -1.18
CA TRP A 118 16.34 -4.31 -1.22
C TRP A 118 16.96 -5.58 -0.61
N LYS A 119 16.40 -6.08 0.50
CA LYS A 119 16.82 -7.37 1.09
C LYS A 119 16.47 -8.55 0.19
N TRP A 120 15.35 -8.52 -0.52
CA TRP A 120 14.98 -9.54 -1.51
C TRP A 120 15.94 -9.54 -2.71
N TRP A 121 16.29 -8.36 -3.23
CA TRP A 121 17.28 -8.21 -4.30
C TRP A 121 18.65 -8.76 -3.89
N LYS A 122 19.04 -8.61 -2.62
CA LYS A 122 20.27 -9.20 -2.06
C LYS A 122 20.22 -10.73 -1.86
N GLY A 123 19.16 -11.41 -2.31
CA GLY A 123 19.10 -12.87 -2.40
C GLY A 123 18.43 -13.56 -1.21
N ASP A 124 17.94 -12.82 -0.22
CA ASP A 124 17.27 -13.41 0.94
C ASP A 124 15.77 -13.57 0.63
N ARG A 125 15.45 -14.72 0.01
CA ARG A 125 14.09 -15.09 -0.44
C ARG A 125 13.26 -15.78 0.65
N ARG A 126 13.62 -15.64 1.93
CA ARG A 126 12.89 -16.33 3.02
C ARG A 126 11.45 -15.83 3.10
N ILE A 127 10.55 -16.80 3.12
CA ILE A 127 9.10 -16.67 3.36
C ILE A 127 8.88 -16.87 4.88
N ALA A 128 8.03 -16.05 5.51
CA ALA A 128 7.75 -16.10 6.96
C ALA A 128 6.50 -16.94 7.33
#